data_AF-A0A928LZE6-F1
#
_entry.id   AF-A0A928LZE6-F1
#
_cell.length_a   1.000
_cell.length_b   1.000
_cell.length_c   1.000
_cell.angle_alpha   90.00
_cell.angle_beta   90.00
_cell.angle_gamma   90.00
#
_symmetry.space_group_name_H-M   'P 1'
#
loop_
_entity.id
_entity.type
_entity.pdbx_description
1 polymer ?
#
loop_
_entity_poly.entity_id
_entity_poly.type
_entity_poly.pdbx_seq_one_letter_code
_entity_poly.pdbx_strand_id
1 'polypeptide(L)' 'MERYCFTFRSITSAMQAQRILRQSGIVSELRRTPQTIRTNGCGYCLFVRDYWAAWAILKGESTFQKCYQKGPDGWQEVAQ' A
#
# COMPACT_ATOMS: atom_id res chain seq x y z
N MET A 1 6.84 -11.07 7.11
CA MET A 1 7.11 -9.63 7.28
C MET A 1 6.63 -8.91 6.03
N GLU A 2 5.72 -7.97 6.16
CA GLU A 2 5.21 -7.21 5.01
C GLU A 2 6.29 -6.23 4.54
N ARG A 3 6.59 -6.24 3.24
CA ARG A 3 7.73 -5.49 2.68
C ARG A 3 7.30 -4.23 1.96
N TYR A 4 6.04 -4.15 1.52
CA TYR A 4 5.57 -3.05 0.68
C TYR A 4 4.36 -2.36 1.30
N CYS A 5 4.27 -1.05 1.08
CA CYS A 5 3.29 -0.17 1.67
C CYS A 5 2.71 0.73 0.58
N PHE A 6 1.46 0.48 0.20
CA PHE A 6 0.71 1.30 -0.76
C PHE A 6 -0.05 2.37 0.01
N THR A 7 0.17 3.65 -0.28
CA THR A 7 -0.43 4.76 0.47
C THR A 7 -1.73 5.27 -0.15
N PHE A 8 -2.65 5.71 0.70
CA PHE A 8 -3.99 6.17 0.33
C PHE A 8 -4.34 7.48 1.06
N ARG A 9 -5.08 8.36 0.37
CA ARG A 9 -5.54 9.64 0.92
C ARG A 9 -6.70 9.50 1.92
N SER A 10 -7.42 8.39 1.88
CA SER A 10 -8.56 8.14 2.75
C SER A 10 -8.61 6.69 3.23
N ILE A 11 -9.27 6.44 4.37
CA ILE A 11 -9.51 5.09 4.87
C ILE A 11 -10.40 4.28 3.93
N THR A 12 -11.40 4.93 3.31
CA THR A 12 -12.36 4.28 2.42
C THR A 12 -11.66 3.72 1.18
N SER A 13 -10.79 4.50 0.55
CA SER A 13 -9.98 4.03 -0.59
C SER A 13 -9.08 2.86 -0.20
N ALA A 14 -8.50 2.90 1.00
CA ALA A 14 -7.64 1.85 1.51
C ALA A 14 -8.41 0.55 1.84
N MET A 15 -9.61 0.66 2.42
CA MET A 15 -10.50 -0.50 2.66
C MET A 15 -10.99 -1.12 1.36
N GLN A 16 -11.34 -0.29 0.36
CA GLN A 16 -11.72 -0.77 -0.96
C GLN A 16 -10.57 -1.55 -1.62
N ALA A 17 -9.37 -0.98 -1.61
CA ALA A 17 -8.17 -1.65 -2.11
C ALA A 17 -7.88 -2.97 -1.36
N GLN A 18 -8.07 -3.00 -0.03
CA GLN A 18 -7.91 -4.22 0.77
C GLN A 18 -8.89 -5.31 0.33
N ARG A 19 -10.15 -4.93 0.07
CA ARG A 19 -11.19 -5.84 -0.39
C ARG A 19 -10.85 -6.43 -1.75
N ILE A 20 -10.41 -5.60 -2.70
CA ILE A 20 -10.01 -6.02 -4.04
C ILE A 20 -8.84 -7.03 -3.96
N LEU A 21 -7.79 -6.69 -3.19
CA LEU A 21 -6.66 -7.60 -2.96
C LEU A 21 -7.11 -8.93 -2.35
N ARG A 22 -7.97 -8.87 -1.33
CA ARG A 22 -8.50 -10.07 -0.65
C ARG A 22 -9.31 -10.96 -1.61
N GLN A 23 -10.15 -10.36 -2.47
CA GLN A 23 -10.91 -11.10 -3.49
C GLN A 23 -10.00 -11.78 -4.52
N SER A 24 -8.84 -11.18 -4.77
CA SER A 24 -7.81 -11.73 -5.65
C SER A 24 -6.84 -12.69 -4.95
N GLY A 25 -7.12 -13.07 -3.70
CA GLY A 25 -6.27 -13.99 -2.92
C GLY A 25 -5.01 -13.36 -2.31
N ILE A 26 -4.83 -12.04 -2.43
CA ILE A 26 -3.67 -11.32 -1.88
C ILE A 26 -3.95 -10.89 -0.44
N VAL A 27 -3.16 -11.43 0.48
CA VAL A 27 -3.18 -11.02 1.89
C VAL A 27 -2.60 -9.62 2.03
N SER A 28 -3.38 -8.72 2.64
CA SER A 28 -2.99 -7.34 2.93
C SER A 28 -3.45 -6.87 4.30
N GLU A 29 -2.64 -6.04 4.95
CA GLU A 29 -2.94 -5.45 6.25
C GLU A 29 -3.15 -3.93 6.11
N LEU A 30 -4.33 -3.45 6.51
CA LEU A 30 -4.64 -2.02 6.55
C LEU A 30 -4.15 -1.38 7.85
N ARG A 31 -3.28 -0.38 7.74
CA ARG A 31 -2.73 0.34 8.88
C ARG A 31 -2.56 1.83 8.57
N ARG A 32 -2.22 2.61 9.60
CA ARG A 32 -1.79 4.00 9.44
C ARG A 32 -0.44 4.07 8.76
N THR A 33 -0.26 5.04 7.86
CA THR A 33 1.03 5.29 7.21
C THR A 33 2.09 5.64 8.26
N PRO A 34 3.25 4.97 8.25
CA PRO A 34 4.37 5.32 9.12
C PRO A 34 4.74 6.80 9.00
N GLN A 35 5.05 7.45 10.12
CA GLN A 35 5.30 8.90 10.15
C GLN A 35 6.41 9.35 9.18
N THR A 36 7.42 8.50 8.97
CA THR A 36 8.57 8.76 8.09
C THR A 36 8.20 8.89 6.61
N ILE A 37 7.10 8.27 6.16
CA ILE A 37 6.62 8.30 4.76
C ILE A 37 5.22 8.90 4.63
N ARG A 38 4.71 9.46 5.72
CA ARG A 38 3.41 10.10 5.75
C ARG A 38 3.52 11.48 5.10
N THR A 39 3.31 11.52 3.79
CA THR A 39 3.19 12.77 3.02
C THR A 39 1.77 13.34 3.14
N ASN A 40 1.62 14.67 3.05
CA ASN A 40 0.37 15.40 3.24
C ASN A 40 -0.88 14.67 2.70
N GLY A 41 -1.76 14.25 3.62
CA GLY A 41 -3.02 13.59 3.31
C GLY A 41 -2.97 12.06 3.19
N CYS A 42 -1.79 11.43 3.07
CA CYS A 42 -1.65 9.97 2.95
C CYS A 42 -1.63 9.28 4.32
N GLY A 43 -2.77 9.29 5.02
CA GLY A 43 -2.86 8.80 6.41
C GLY A 43 -2.98 7.28 6.57
N TYR A 44 -3.25 6.55 5.49
CA TYR A 44 -3.48 5.11 5.51
C TYR A 44 -2.65 4.39 4.46
N CYS A 45 -2.30 3.14 4.75
CA CYS A 45 -1.57 2.31 3.84
C CYS A 45 -1.94 0.83 3.94
N LEU A 46 -1.83 0.14 2.81
CA LEU A 46 -1.91 -1.32 2.75
C LEU A 46 -0.53 -1.93 2.68
N PHE A 47 -0.28 -2.80 3.65
CA PHE A 47 0.93 -3.57 3.72
C PHE A 47 0.74 -4.90 2.99
N VAL A 48 1.67 -5.21 2.09
CA VAL A 48 1.66 -6.46 1.32
C VAL A 48 3.04 -7.09 1.28
N ARG A 49 3.08 -8.39 0.98
CA ARG A 49 4.32 -9.14 0.79
C ARG A 49 4.77 -9.12 -0.67
N ASP A 50 3.83 -9.31 -1.58
CA ASP A 50 4.08 -9.37 -3.02
C ASP A 50 3.71 -8.03 -3.67
N TYR A 51 4.74 -7.27 -4.06
CA TYR A 51 4.56 -5.99 -4.73
C TYR A 51 3.92 -6.15 -6.11
N TRP A 52 4.43 -7.07 -6.93
CA TRP A 52 4.03 -7.17 -8.33
C TRP A 52 2.59 -7.63 -8.46
N ALA A 53 2.20 -8.63 -7.69
CA ALA A 53 0.82 -9.11 -7.68
C ALA A 53 -0.14 -8.00 -7.20
N ALA A 54 0.18 -7.31 -6.11
CA ALA A 54 -0.66 -6.24 -5.59
C ALA A 54 -0.72 -5.03 -6.53
N TRP A 55 0.40 -4.64 -7.13
CA TRP A 55 0.46 -3.52 -8.07
C TRP A 55 -0.34 -3.79 -9.33
N ALA A 56 -0.26 -4.99 -9.90
CA ALA A 56 -0.98 -5.36 -11.11
C ALA A 56 -2.50 -5.19 -10.95
N ILE A 57 -3.02 -5.56 -9.77
CA ILE A 57 -4.44 -5.41 -9.42
C ILE A 57 -4.79 -3.96 -9.10
N LEU A 58 -4.01 -3.31 -8.23
CA LEU A 58 -4.34 -1.96 -7.73
C LEU A 58 -4.16 -0.88 -8.79
N LYS A 59 -3.28 -1.05 -9.79
CA LYS A 59 -3.09 -0.08 -10.87
C LYS A 59 -4.35 0.11 -11.72
N GLY A 60 -5.16 -0.94 -11.89
CA GLY A 60 -6.40 -0.88 -12.66
C GLY A 60 -7.64 -0.52 -11.82
N GLU A 61 -7.63 -0.86 -10.54
CA GLU A 61 -8.86 -0.86 -9.72
C GLU A 61 -8.82 0.09 -8.51
N SER A 62 -7.72 0.82 -8.29
CA SER A 62 -7.53 1.66 -7.11
C SER A 62 -6.78 2.98 -7.36
N THR A 63 -6.95 3.93 -6.43
CA THR A 63 -6.34 5.28 -6.45
C THR A 63 -5.23 5.44 -5.41
N PHE A 64 -4.39 4.42 -5.26
CA PHE A 64 -3.21 4.52 -4.40
C PHE A 64 -2.25 5.60 -4.92
N GLN A 65 -1.51 6.23 -4.02
CA GLN A 65 -0.67 7.40 -4.35
C GLN A 65 0.77 6.99 -4.66
N LYS A 66 1.40 6.31 -3.70
CA LYS A 66 2.79 5.86 -3.79
C LYS A 66 2.93 4.47 -3.20
N CYS A 67 3.97 3.76 -3.60
CA CYS A 67 4.36 2.51 -2.96
C CYS A 67 5.74 2.68 -2.34
N TYR A 68 5.92 2.15 -1.13
CA TYR A 68 7.19 2.17 -0.42
C TYR A 68 7.60 0.76 -0.06
N GLN A 69 8.89 0.46 -0.15
CA GLN A 69 9.49 -0.77 0.34
C GLN A 69 10.19 -0.51 1.67
N LYS A 70 10.00 -1.41 2.63
CA LYS A 70 10.76 -1.43 3.89
C LYS A 70 12.10 -2.13 3.66
N GLY A 71 13.16 -1.35 3.58
CA GLY A 71 14.56 -1.79 3.55
C GLY A 71 15.22 -1.72 4.93
N PRO A 72 16.52 -2.06 5.02
CA PRO A 72 17.30 -1.96 6.25
C PRO A 72 17.42 -0.51 6.75
N ASP A 73 17.51 0.45 5.84
CA ASP A 73 17.69 1.89 6.13
C ASP A 73 16.37 2.65 6.26
N GLY A 74 15.24 1.94 6.32
CA GLY A 74 13.91 2.52 6.43
C GLY A 74 13.07 2.34 5.17
N TRP A 75 12.19 3.30 4.90
CA TRP A 75 11.24 3.23 3.80
C TRP A 75 11.78 3.95 2.57
N GLN A 76 11.77 3.26 1.43
CA GLN A 76 12.19 3.80 0.14
C GLN A 76 11.03 3.74 -0.84
N GLU A 77 10.82 4.80 -1.61
CA GLU A 77 9.78 4.83 -2.64
C GLU A 77 10.16 3.87 -3.78
N VAL A 78 9.23 3.00 -4.16
CA VAL A 78 9.41 2.10 -5.30
C VAL A 78 9.01 2.89 -6.55
N ALA A 79 10.00 3.21 -7.38
CA ALA A 79 9.75 3.84 -8.68
C ALA A 79 8.90 2.90 -9.56
N GLN A 80 7.84 3.45 -10.15
CA GLN A 80 6.85 2.73 -10.97
C GLN A 80 7.23 2.73 -12.45
#